data_AF-A0A2L2TUH5-F1
#
_entry.id   AF-A0A2L2TUH5-F1
#
_cell.length_a   1.000
_cell.length_b   1.000
_cell.length_c   1.000
_cell.angle_alpha   90.00
_cell.angle_beta   90.00
_cell.angle_gamma   90.00
#
_symmetry.space_group_name_H-M   'P 1'
#
loop_
_entity.id
_entity.type
_entity.pdbx_description
1 polymer ?
#
loop_
_entity_poly.entity_id
_entity_poly.type
_entity_poly.pdbx_seq_one_letter_code
_entity_poly.pdbx_strand_id
1 'polypeptide(L)'
;MSSTTHDIEPNGDLVVVLKKPNTTKVIPEVALRCKSKLGEKDPTFAPDTTDVKSPLMPSGLPNNAAIAGESDEIRFRVSSPHLKLASVVFKKMLNGPWKEGDSANSQPASEAEDQMDLEDSGSSDSPVGSTPDSSSLSQAASDTPGDWEITITGWHAHALWMVLHIIHGQYRKVPHSVSLEFFAHVAVIANYYQCNEAVSLAAKFWCAAKNMTPAHYGREAIMWLSVAWVFSWPNAFSRLATLVVQDGLALADITTDDLPIATILENLEAKRKSSIVRFINALAELEQKLTHGKLGCNEKCRSMMIGSLILEKQKYPDLILKKEIDCRRVSLSGLITAVNAFSSIEWIDPASRSRPHQCNPTKFMEPIIKSVQDDAKLLKLSDFKN
;
A
#
# COMPACT_ATOMS: atom_id res chain seq x y z
N MET A 1 25.58 5.50 -27.32
CA MET A 1 24.14 5.35 -27.01
C MET A 1 23.67 6.66 -26.41
N SER A 2 22.55 7.21 -26.88
CA SER A 2 22.09 8.56 -26.51
C SER A 2 21.02 8.50 -25.41
N SER A 3 21.42 8.11 -24.21
CA SER A 3 20.57 8.20 -23.02
C SER A 3 20.45 9.66 -22.58
N THR A 4 19.24 10.21 -22.57
CA THR A 4 19.00 11.58 -22.07
C THR A 4 19.19 11.62 -20.55
N THR A 5 20.09 12.49 -20.08
CA THR A 5 20.19 12.85 -18.66
C THR A 5 19.24 14.01 -18.38
N HIS A 6 18.41 13.87 -17.35
CA HIS A 6 17.53 14.89 -16.83
C HIS A 6 18.18 15.52 -15.59
N ASP A 7 18.76 16.70 -15.74
CA ASP A 7 19.38 17.40 -14.61
C ASP A 7 18.31 17.98 -13.68
N ILE A 8 18.13 17.34 -12.52
CA ILE A 8 17.29 17.82 -11.42
C ILE A 8 18.11 18.80 -10.58
N GLU A 9 19.38 18.47 -10.31
CA GLU A 9 20.38 19.40 -9.79
C GLU A 9 21.57 19.45 -10.76
N PRO A 10 21.78 20.53 -11.54
CA PRO A 10 22.84 20.61 -12.56
C PRO A 10 24.27 20.44 -12.02
N ASN A 11 24.49 20.83 -10.77
CA ASN A 11 25.76 20.65 -10.05
C ASN A 11 25.76 19.38 -9.17
N GLY A 12 24.86 18.44 -9.44
CA GLY A 12 24.67 17.22 -8.66
C GLY A 12 25.83 16.23 -8.81
N ASP A 13 26.26 15.66 -7.69
CA ASP A 13 27.35 14.70 -7.50
C ASP A 13 26.96 13.25 -7.84
N LEU A 14 25.68 13.01 -8.14
CA LEU A 14 25.08 11.68 -8.25
C LEU A 14 24.19 11.56 -9.49
N VAL A 15 24.32 10.47 -10.24
CA VAL A 15 23.45 10.11 -11.36
C VAL A 15 22.64 8.86 -11.00
N VAL A 16 21.31 8.99 -11.05
CA VAL A 16 20.38 7.88 -10.87
C VAL A 16 20.00 7.31 -12.23
N VAL A 17 20.34 6.03 -12.47
CA VAL A 17 20.01 5.31 -13.69
C VAL A 17 18.80 4.41 -13.43
N LEU A 18 17.63 4.81 -13.90
CA LEU A 18 16.40 4.00 -13.88
C LEU A 18 16.37 3.11 -15.13
N LYS A 19 16.60 1.81 -14.95
CA LYS A 19 16.49 0.79 -16.01
C LYS A 19 15.11 0.13 -16.02
N LYS A 20 14.57 -0.20 -17.19
CA LYS A 20 13.21 -0.77 -17.37
C LYS A 20 12.14 0.09 -16.67
N PRO A 21 11.97 1.37 -17.06
CA PRO A 21 10.95 2.24 -16.47
C PRO A 21 9.52 1.71 -16.69
N ASN A 22 8.61 2.11 -15.80
CA ASN A 22 7.16 1.88 -15.90
C ASN A 22 6.70 0.40 -15.86
N THR A 23 7.43 -0.49 -15.18
CA THR A 23 6.98 -1.89 -14.96
C THR A 23 6.23 -2.10 -13.64
N THR A 24 6.39 -1.21 -12.66
CA THR A 24 5.60 -1.24 -11.41
C THR A 24 4.10 -1.17 -11.71
N LYS A 25 3.28 -1.94 -11.01
CA LYS A 25 1.81 -1.92 -11.10
C LYS A 25 1.19 -1.53 -9.75
N VAL A 26 0.29 -0.55 -9.76
CA VAL A 26 -0.31 0.01 -8.52
C VAL A 26 -1.85 0.08 -8.55
N ILE A 27 -2.47 -0.37 -9.64
CA ILE A 27 -3.94 -0.47 -9.75
C ILE A 27 -4.32 -1.91 -9.41
N PRO A 28 -4.88 -2.19 -8.22
CA PRO A 28 -5.21 -3.55 -7.83
C PRO A 28 -6.36 -4.10 -8.67
N GLU A 29 -6.31 -5.39 -8.99
CA GLU A 29 -7.46 -6.10 -9.52
C GLU A 29 -8.43 -6.38 -8.37
N VAL A 30 -9.71 -6.06 -8.56
CA VAL A 30 -10.75 -6.29 -7.56
C VAL A 30 -11.98 -6.84 -8.27
N ALA A 31 -12.49 -7.97 -7.79
CA ALA A 31 -13.77 -8.52 -8.24
C ALA A 31 -14.90 -7.99 -7.34
N LEU A 32 -15.84 -7.25 -7.93
CA LEU A 32 -17.03 -6.73 -7.25
C LEU A 32 -18.26 -7.57 -7.57
N ARG A 33 -19.13 -7.78 -6.58
CA ARG A 33 -20.41 -8.48 -6.74
C ARG A 33 -21.37 -7.60 -7.56
N CYS A 34 -21.80 -8.05 -8.73
CA CYS A 34 -22.54 -7.25 -9.72
C CYS A 34 -23.92 -6.75 -9.26
N LYS A 35 -24.43 -7.24 -8.12
CA LYS A 35 -25.72 -6.87 -7.53
C LYS A 35 -25.61 -6.80 -6.01
N SER A 36 -26.10 -5.70 -5.44
CA SER A 36 -26.09 -5.42 -4.00
C SER A 36 -27.02 -6.30 -3.16
N LYS A 37 -27.98 -7.01 -3.78
CA LYS A 37 -28.95 -7.81 -3.04
C LYS A 37 -28.41 -9.20 -2.67
N LEU A 38 -28.55 -9.51 -1.39
CA LEU A 38 -28.34 -10.82 -0.79
C LEU A 38 -29.50 -11.76 -1.18
N GLY A 39 -29.25 -13.07 -1.28
CA GLY A 39 -30.28 -14.10 -1.54
C GLY A 39 -30.49 -14.53 -3.00
N GLU A 40 -29.74 -14.01 -3.97
CA GLU A 40 -29.65 -14.66 -5.30
C GLU A 40 -28.77 -15.92 -5.20
N LYS A 41 -29.20 -17.02 -5.83
CA LYS A 41 -28.53 -18.34 -5.71
C LYS A 41 -27.10 -18.35 -6.27
N ASP A 42 -26.88 -17.61 -7.35
CA ASP A 42 -25.62 -17.58 -8.09
C ASP A 42 -25.16 -16.12 -8.27
N PRO A 43 -24.51 -15.52 -7.24
CA PRO A 43 -24.02 -14.15 -7.34
C PRO A 43 -22.90 -14.06 -8.38
N THR A 44 -23.08 -13.18 -9.37
CA THR A 44 -22.06 -12.86 -10.37
C THR A 44 -21.09 -11.80 -9.85
N PHE A 45 -19.85 -11.88 -10.31
CA PHE A 45 -18.77 -10.94 -9.99
C PHE A 45 -18.15 -10.40 -11.29
N ALA A 46 -17.69 -9.15 -11.27
CA ALA A 46 -17.05 -8.48 -12.39
C ALA A 46 -15.79 -7.73 -11.93
N PRO A 47 -14.78 -7.54 -12.81
CA PRO A 47 -13.69 -6.61 -12.53
C PRO A 47 -14.24 -5.19 -12.34
N ASP A 48 -13.61 -4.43 -11.44
CA ASP A 48 -14.26 -3.38 -10.65
C ASP A 48 -15.11 -2.26 -11.37
N THR A 49 -14.75 -1.51 -12.42
CA THR A 49 -13.50 -1.31 -13.15
C THR A 49 -12.82 0.07 -12.94
N THR A 50 -13.53 1.01 -12.30
CA THR A 50 -13.23 2.41 -11.92
C THR A 50 -12.02 3.12 -12.55
N ASP A 51 -12.26 4.26 -13.20
CA ASP A 51 -11.20 5.15 -13.69
C ASP A 51 -10.41 5.83 -12.55
N VAL A 52 -9.23 5.28 -12.27
CA VAL A 52 -8.22 5.85 -11.36
C VAL A 52 -7.12 6.63 -12.11
N LYS A 53 -7.22 6.73 -13.45
CA LYS A 53 -6.21 7.29 -14.36
C LYS A 53 -6.47 8.77 -14.72
N SER A 54 -7.67 9.29 -14.50
CA SER A 54 -8.00 10.71 -14.71
C SER A 54 -7.49 11.63 -13.57
N PRO A 55 -6.92 12.81 -13.84
CA PRO A 55 -6.49 13.30 -15.16
C PRO A 55 -5.27 12.54 -15.67
N LEU A 56 -5.21 12.26 -16.98
CA LEU A 56 -4.13 11.48 -17.58
C LEU A 56 -2.76 12.11 -17.32
N MET A 57 -1.86 11.35 -16.70
CA MET A 57 -0.51 11.79 -16.36
C MET A 57 0.51 11.31 -17.42
N PRO A 58 1.54 12.11 -17.74
CA PRO A 58 2.66 11.66 -18.60
C PRO A 58 3.35 10.42 -18.02
N SER A 59 3.75 9.49 -18.90
CA SER A 59 4.52 8.28 -18.54
C SER A 59 5.95 8.59 -18.07
N GLY A 60 6.51 9.74 -18.49
CA GLY A 60 7.90 10.12 -18.22
C GLY A 60 8.92 9.49 -19.16
N LEU A 61 8.47 8.79 -20.21
CA LEU A 61 9.33 8.40 -21.33
C LEU A 61 9.54 9.59 -22.27
N PRO A 62 10.71 9.72 -22.93
CA PRO A 62 10.89 10.64 -24.05
C PRO A 62 9.96 10.26 -25.21
N ASN A 63 9.54 11.24 -26.02
CA ASN A 63 8.66 10.98 -27.17
C ASN A 63 9.40 10.19 -28.27
N ASN A 64 8.84 9.04 -28.67
CA ASN A 64 9.36 8.13 -29.70
C ASN A 64 9.24 8.68 -31.14
N ALA A 65 9.80 9.87 -31.39
CA ALA A 65 9.88 10.50 -32.72
C ALA A 65 11.29 10.40 -33.35
N ALA A 66 12.29 9.93 -32.58
CA ALA A 66 13.65 9.72 -33.04
C ALA A 66 14.29 8.53 -32.31
N ILE A 67 15.38 8.00 -32.89
CA ILE A 67 16.20 6.88 -32.40
C ILE A 67 15.50 5.51 -32.51
N ALA A 68 15.71 4.84 -33.65
CA ALA A 68 15.54 3.40 -33.78
C ALA A 68 16.75 2.68 -33.14
N GLY A 69 16.78 2.67 -31.81
CA GLY A 69 17.89 2.12 -31.01
C GLY A 69 17.57 2.24 -29.53
N GLU A 70 17.18 1.13 -28.91
CA GLU A 70 16.62 1.08 -27.57
C GLU A 70 17.57 1.68 -26.52
N SER A 71 17.00 2.45 -25.60
CA SER A 71 17.61 2.78 -24.33
C SER A 71 16.52 2.75 -23.27
N ASP A 72 16.31 1.58 -22.67
CA ASP A 72 15.42 1.34 -21.53
C ASP A 72 15.91 2.01 -20.23
N GLU A 73 16.70 3.09 -20.35
CA GLU A 73 17.45 3.70 -19.26
C GLU A 73 17.25 5.22 -19.24
N ILE A 74 16.67 5.72 -18.15
CA ILE A 74 16.48 7.15 -17.91
C ILE A 74 17.48 7.59 -16.83
N ARG A 75 18.23 8.65 -17.10
CA ARG A 75 19.27 9.18 -16.21
C ARG A 75 18.78 10.45 -15.52
N PHE A 76 19.01 10.59 -14.22
CA PHE A 76 18.66 11.79 -13.45
C PHE A 76 19.90 12.28 -12.67
N ARG A 77 20.40 13.50 -12.94
CA ARG A 77 21.46 14.11 -12.12
C ARG A 77 20.85 14.79 -10.90
N VAL A 78 21.34 14.45 -9.73
CA VAL A 78 20.80 14.78 -8.40
C VAL A 78 21.91 15.04 -7.38
N SER A 79 21.54 15.60 -6.24
CA SER A 79 22.43 15.76 -5.07
C SER A 79 22.32 14.56 -4.13
N SER A 80 23.44 13.88 -3.88
CA SER A 80 23.52 12.84 -2.86
C SER A 80 23.24 13.38 -1.45
N PRO A 81 23.68 14.59 -1.04
CA PRO A 81 23.21 15.22 0.20
C PRO A 81 21.68 15.32 0.31
N HIS A 82 20.98 15.78 -0.73
CA HIS A 82 19.51 15.89 -0.73
C HIS A 82 18.85 14.51 -0.54
N LEU A 83 19.32 13.47 -1.25
CA LEU A 83 18.80 12.10 -1.05
C LEU A 83 19.11 11.53 0.34
N LYS A 84 20.34 11.70 0.85
CA LYS A 84 20.79 11.21 2.17
C LYS A 84 20.05 11.89 3.33
N LEU A 85 19.56 13.12 3.14
CA LEU A 85 18.76 13.86 4.12
C LEU A 85 17.30 13.39 4.13
N ALA A 86 16.68 13.23 2.96
CA ALA A 86 15.25 12.93 2.84
C ALA A 86 14.89 11.44 2.98
N SER A 87 15.86 10.53 2.96
CA SER A 87 15.63 9.08 2.93
C SER A 87 16.71 8.32 3.69
N VAL A 88 16.28 7.51 4.67
CA VAL A 88 17.18 6.57 5.35
C VAL A 88 17.63 5.41 4.44
N VAL A 89 16.90 5.11 3.37
CA VAL A 89 17.24 4.07 2.39
C VAL A 89 18.31 4.57 1.43
N PHE A 90 18.14 5.75 0.81
CA PHE A 90 19.21 6.38 0.03
C PHE A 90 20.44 6.65 0.91
N LYS A 91 20.27 7.07 2.17
CA LYS A 91 21.39 7.23 3.11
C LYS A 91 22.18 5.94 3.32
N LYS A 92 21.52 4.79 3.51
CA LYS A 92 22.20 3.48 3.63
C LYS A 92 22.84 3.05 2.31
N MET A 93 22.14 3.24 1.19
CA MET A 93 22.59 2.83 -0.15
C MET A 93 23.81 3.64 -0.64
N LEU A 94 23.91 4.92 -0.26
CA LEU A 94 25.00 5.84 -0.62
C LEU A 94 26.09 5.95 0.46
N ASN A 95 25.93 5.25 1.58
CA ASN A 95 26.93 5.08 2.66
C ASN A 95 27.16 3.57 2.92
N GLY A 96 27.14 2.75 1.87
CA GLY A 96 27.45 1.31 1.96
C GLY A 96 28.90 1.07 2.38
N PRO A 97 29.28 -0.20 2.67
CA PRO A 97 30.59 -0.54 3.25
C PRO A 97 31.73 -0.33 2.25
N TRP A 98 32.24 0.90 2.22
CA TRP A 98 33.50 1.26 1.58
C TRP A 98 34.61 1.28 2.64
N LYS A 99 35.83 0.92 2.22
CA LYS A 99 37.02 1.25 2.99
C LYS A 99 37.12 2.78 3.07
N GLU A 100 37.22 3.32 4.28
CA GLU A 100 37.84 4.62 4.47
C GLU A 100 39.29 4.54 3.96
N GLY A 101 39.79 5.61 3.35
CA GLY A 101 41.06 5.56 2.64
C GLY A 101 42.24 5.28 3.56
N ASP A 102 43.20 4.48 3.09
CA ASP A 102 44.47 4.26 3.77
C ASP A 102 45.25 5.59 3.81
N SER A 103 45.07 6.33 4.91
CA SER A 103 45.71 7.62 5.21
C SER A 103 46.03 7.72 6.71
N ALA A 104 46.51 6.61 7.26
CA ALA A 104 47.06 6.50 8.61
C ALA A 104 48.49 5.95 8.53
N ASN A 105 49.47 6.86 8.39
CA ASN A 105 50.86 6.52 8.66
C ASN A 105 51.03 6.31 10.17
N SER A 106 50.99 5.06 10.62
CA SER A 106 51.24 4.68 12.00
C SER A 106 51.90 3.30 12.08
N GLN A 107 53.17 3.27 12.46
CA GLN A 107 53.90 2.04 12.78
C GLN A 107 53.26 1.34 13.98
N PRO A 108 53.12 0.00 13.96
CA PRO A 108 53.29 -0.82 15.15
C PRO A 108 54.80 -0.94 15.45
N ALA A 109 55.17 -0.85 16.72
CA ALA A 109 56.50 -1.23 17.18
C ALA A 109 56.45 -2.65 17.79
N SER A 110 57.61 -3.31 17.80
CA SER A 110 57.94 -4.52 18.58
C SER A 110 56.96 -5.70 18.53
N GLU A 111 57.38 -6.76 17.85
CA GLU A 111 57.52 -8.08 18.46
C GLU A 111 58.88 -8.66 18.03
N ALA A 112 59.49 -9.51 18.84
CA ALA A 112 60.90 -9.91 18.68
C ALA A 112 61.09 -11.40 18.99
N GLU A 113 61.72 -12.12 18.06
CA GLU A 113 62.28 -13.45 18.29
C GLU A 113 63.66 -13.57 17.61
N ASP A 114 64.63 -14.14 18.31
CA ASP A 114 66.01 -14.33 17.85
C ASP A 114 66.19 -15.62 17.02
N GLN A 115 66.85 -15.53 15.87
CA GLN A 115 67.86 -16.53 15.50
C GLN A 115 68.94 -15.92 14.59
N MET A 116 70.16 -16.46 14.65
CA MET A 116 71.36 -15.99 13.96
C MET A 116 71.67 -16.86 12.74
N ASP A 117 72.42 -16.34 11.75
CA ASP A 117 73.58 -17.04 11.13
C ASP A 117 74.37 -16.12 10.17
N LEU A 118 75.48 -16.62 9.60
CA LEU A 118 76.59 -15.85 8.97
C LEU A 118 76.99 -16.39 7.57
N GLU A 119 77.77 -15.70 6.71
CA GLU A 119 78.36 -14.35 6.88
C GLU A 119 77.80 -13.33 5.84
N ASP A 120 78.39 -12.82 4.75
CA ASP A 120 79.75 -12.81 4.16
C ASP A 120 79.93 -11.47 3.39
N SER A 121 81.15 -11.16 2.96
CA SER A 121 81.60 -9.94 2.27
C SER A 121 81.35 -9.91 0.75
N GLY A 122 81.34 -8.73 0.14
CA GLY A 122 81.31 -8.58 -1.32
C GLY A 122 81.18 -7.16 -1.84
N SER A 123 82.28 -6.55 -2.28
CA SER A 123 82.31 -5.21 -2.92
C SER A 123 82.63 -5.28 -4.41
N SER A 124 81.92 -4.52 -5.25
CA SER A 124 82.34 -4.21 -6.63
C SER A 124 81.66 -2.96 -7.21
N ASP A 125 82.30 -2.37 -8.22
CA ASP A 125 81.99 -1.07 -8.83
C ASP A 125 80.99 -1.12 -10.01
N SER A 126 80.36 0.04 -10.27
CA SER A 126 80.28 0.82 -11.54
C SER A 126 80.65 0.15 -12.90
N PRO A 127 80.15 0.64 -14.08
CA PRO A 127 79.68 2.01 -14.35
C PRO A 127 78.54 2.23 -15.38
N VAL A 128 78.06 3.48 -15.44
CA VAL A 128 77.69 4.31 -16.62
C VAL A 128 77.10 3.62 -17.89
N GLY A 129 75.86 3.99 -18.21
CA GLY A 129 75.58 4.82 -19.40
C GLY A 129 74.77 4.24 -20.57
N SER A 130 73.60 4.84 -20.85
CA SER A 130 73.17 5.29 -22.19
C SER A 130 71.79 5.98 -22.14
N THR A 131 71.73 7.25 -22.51
CA THR A 131 70.52 7.94 -23.00
C THR A 131 70.50 7.89 -24.53
N PRO A 132 69.34 7.96 -25.18
CA PRO A 132 68.89 9.28 -25.64
C PRO A 132 67.36 9.53 -25.59
N ASP A 133 67.00 10.81 -25.56
CA ASP A 133 65.96 11.52 -26.34
C ASP A 133 64.60 10.84 -26.67
N SER A 134 63.45 11.54 -26.62
CA SER A 134 63.18 12.94 -26.21
C SER A 134 61.67 13.20 -26.10
N SER A 135 61.31 14.32 -25.43
CA SER A 135 59.95 14.90 -25.35
C SER A 135 58.92 14.07 -24.54
N SER A 136 57.87 14.63 -23.93
CA SER A 136 57.42 16.03 -23.87
C SER A 136 57.05 16.43 -22.44
N LEU A 137 57.13 17.73 -22.13
CA LEU A 137 56.68 18.29 -20.85
C LEU A 137 55.15 18.38 -20.78
N SER A 138 54.61 17.99 -19.61
CA SER A 138 53.37 18.48 -18.99
C SER A 138 52.14 18.75 -19.87
N GLN A 139 51.10 17.91 -19.72
CA GLN A 139 49.71 18.38 -19.75
C GLN A 139 48.86 17.61 -18.72
N ALA A 140 47.77 18.25 -18.28
CA ALA A 140 47.12 17.96 -17.00
C ALA A 140 46.60 16.53 -16.84
N ALA A 141 46.67 16.01 -15.61
CA ALA A 141 45.79 14.93 -15.19
C ALA A 141 44.34 15.41 -15.31
N SER A 142 43.51 14.66 -16.01
CA SER A 142 42.09 14.96 -16.18
C SER A 142 41.29 14.49 -14.97
N ASP A 143 41.48 15.18 -13.83
CA ASP A 143 40.62 15.04 -12.65
C ASP A 143 39.24 15.66 -12.93
N THR A 144 38.48 15.03 -13.82
CA THR A 144 37.02 15.10 -13.77
C THR A 144 36.56 14.20 -12.63
N PRO A 145 35.94 14.72 -11.55
CA PRO A 145 35.32 13.87 -10.55
C PRO A 145 34.33 12.95 -11.24
N GLY A 146 34.48 11.63 -11.06
CA GLY A 146 33.58 10.67 -11.69
C GLY A 146 32.17 10.83 -11.13
N ASP A 147 31.22 11.20 -12.00
CA ASP A 147 29.79 11.22 -11.68
C ASP A 147 29.40 9.89 -11.03
N TRP A 148 29.08 9.90 -9.73
CA TRP A 148 28.79 8.65 -9.01
C TRP A 148 27.45 8.10 -9.53
N GLU A 149 27.43 6.86 -10.05
CA GLU A 149 26.19 6.26 -10.56
C GLU A 149 25.54 5.30 -9.56
N ILE A 150 24.20 5.35 -9.46
CA ILE A 150 23.38 4.31 -8.82
C ILE A 150 22.35 3.78 -9.82
N THR A 151 22.23 2.45 -9.91
CA THR A 151 21.21 1.78 -10.73
C THR A 151 19.99 1.42 -9.89
N ILE A 152 18.80 1.75 -10.38
CA ILE A 152 17.50 1.33 -9.85
C ILE A 152 16.62 0.83 -11.00
N THR A 153 15.55 0.08 -10.69
CA THR A 153 14.77 -0.63 -11.72
C THR A 153 13.26 -0.48 -11.56
N GLY A 154 12.52 -0.63 -12.65
CA GLY A 154 11.07 -0.88 -12.66
C GLY A 154 10.14 0.32 -12.42
N TRP A 155 10.59 1.32 -11.65
CA TRP A 155 9.75 2.44 -11.20
C TRP A 155 9.06 3.20 -12.34
N HIS A 156 7.87 3.73 -12.05
CA HIS A 156 7.21 4.67 -12.95
C HIS A 156 8.02 5.96 -13.06
N ALA A 157 8.56 6.25 -14.24
CA ALA A 157 9.58 7.27 -14.49
C ALA A 157 9.15 8.66 -14.03
N HIS A 158 7.97 9.12 -14.45
CA HIS A 158 7.46 10.43 -14.04
C HIS A 158 7.17 10.54 -12.53
N ALA A 159 6.76 9.46 -11.87
CA ALA A 159 6.52 9.44 -10.43
C ALA A 159 7.85 9.49 -9.64
N LEU A 160 8.87 8.76 -10.08
CA LEU A 160 10.23 8.87 -9.53
C LEU A 160 10.78 10.28 -9.72
N TRP A 161 10.72 10.83 -10.93
CA TRP A 161 11.14 12.19 -11.24
C TRP A 161 10.46 13.23 -10.34
N MET A 162 9.16 13.06 -10.06
CA MET A 162 8.41 13.90 -9.13
C MET A 162 8.91 13.79 -7.69
N VAL A 163 9.15 12.56 -7.18
CA VAL A 163 9.72 12.35 -5.84
C VAL A 163 11.11 12.97 -5.73
N LEU A 164 11.96 12.81 -6.75
CA LEU A 164 13.28 13.44 -6.79
C LEU A 164 13.17 14.97 -6.76
N HIS A 165 12.33 15.60 -7.59
CA HIS A 165 12.12 17.06 -7.55
C HIS A 165 11.59 17.55 -6.20
N ILE A 166 10.72 16.80 -5.52
CA ILE A 166 10.21 17.13 -4.19
C ILE A 166 11.33 17.07 -3.14
N ILE A 167 12.19 16.03 -3.18
CA ILE A 167 13.36 15.90 -2.29
C ILE A 167 14.33 17.07 -2.47
N HIS A 168 14.49 17.58 -3.70
CA HIS A 168 15.32 18.75 -4.02
C HIS A 168 14.60 20.09 -3.79
N GLY A 169 13.43 20.09 -3.11
CA GLY A 169 12.68 21.31 -2.78
C GLY A 169 12.04 22.03 -3.97
N GLN A 170 12.02 21.42 -5.16
CA GLN A 170 11.61 22.08 -6.41
C GLN A 170 10.09 22.07 -6.63
N TYR A 171 9.34 22.50 -5.62
CA TYR A 171 7.86 22.49 -5.59
C TYR A 171 7.20 23.22 -6.77
N ARG A 172 7.90 24.10 -7.49
CA ARG A 172 7.41 24.70 -8.76
C ARG A 172 7.17 23.68 -9.89
N LYS A 173 7.70 22.45 -9.78
CA LYS A 173 7.47 21.34 -10.71
C LYS A 173 6.29 20.44 -10.30
N VAL A 174 5.78 20.60 -9.07
CA VAL A 174 4.71 19.76 -8.52
C VAL A 174 3.37 20.17 -9.13
N PRO A 175 2.62 19.27 -9.80
CA PRO A 175 1.32 19.59 -10.37
C PRO A 175 0.27 19.83 -9.29
N HIS A 176 -0.70 20.69 -9.55
CA HIS A 176 -1.80 20.99 -8.61
C HIS A 176 -2.81 19.85 -8.43
N SER A 177 -2.89 18.92 -9.40
CA SER A 177 -3.77 17.75 -9.38
C SER A 177 -3.12 16.61 -10.16
N VAL A 178 -3.42 15.36 -9.78
CA VAL A 178 -2.83 14.13 -10.33
C VAL A 178 -3.88 13.02 -10.39
N SER A 179 -3.63 11.98 -11.19
CA SER A 179 -4.41 10.74 -11.13
C SER A 179 -4.13 9.95 -9.86
N LEU A 180 -5.06 9.08 -9.45
CA LEU A 180 -4.86 8.20 -8.29
C LEU A 180 -3.83 7.11 -8.59
N GLU A 181 -3.73 6.66 -9.84
CA GLU A 181 -2.62 5.82 -10.32
C GLU A 181 -1.25 6.49 -10.08
N PHE A 182 -1.07 7.73 -10.53
CA PHE A 182 0.19 8.46 -10.35
C PHE A 182 0.49 8.71 -8.86
N PHE A 183 -0.52 9.07 -8.08
CA PHE A 183 -0.36 9.25 -6.64
C PHE A 183 0.00 7.93 -5.93
N ALA A 184 -0.60 6.81 -6.33
CA ALA A 184 -0.22 5.49 -5.83
C ALA A 184 1.24 5.15 -6.19
N HIS A 185 1.71 5.40 -7.42
CA HIS A 185 3.13 5.24 -7.77
C HIS A 185 4.05 6.10 -6.90
N VAL A 186 3.72 7.37 -6.67
CA VAL A 186 4.47 8.25 -5.77
C VAL A 186 4.45 7.71 -4.32
N ALA A 187 3.34 7.14 -3.87
CA ALA A 187 3.22 6.52 -2.55
C ALA A 187 4.08 5.24 -2.41
N VAL A 188 4.11 4.36 -3.42
CA VAL A 188 4.97 3.16 -3.41
C VAL A 188 6.45 3.55 -3.36
N ILE A 189 6.87 4.50 -4.20
CA ILE A 189 8.25 5.02 -4.23
C ILE A 189 8.61 5.67 -2.89
N ALA A 190 7.74 6.53 -2.35
CA ALA A 190 7.96 7.20 -1.07
C ALA A 190 8.07 6.21 0.10
N ASN A 191 7.24 5.16 0.10
CA ASN A 191 7.25 4.10 1.09
C ASN A 191 8.52 3.22 0.98
N TYR A 192 8.89 2.80 -0.23
CA TYR A 192 10.08 1.97 -0.46
C TYR A 192 11.36 2.69 -0.02
N TYR A 193 11.53 3.96 -0.41
CA TYR A 193 12.70 4.75 -0.02
C TYR A 193 12.56 5.39 1.38
N GLN A 194 11.43 5.20 2.07
CA GLN A 194 11.17 5.78 3.40
C GLN A 194 11.39 7.30 3.43
N CYS A 195 10.88 8.00 2.41
CA CYS A 195 10.90 9.47 2.28
C CYS A 195 9.49 10.09 2.37
N ASN A 196 8.57 9.38 3.02
CA ASN A 196 7.15 9.72 3.22
C ASN A 196 6.97 11.17 3.70
N GLU A 197 7.80 11.62 4.65
CA GLU A 197 7.74 12.98 5.22
C GLU A 197 8.08 14.08 4.21
N ALA A 198 9.12 13.87 3.38
CA ALA A 198 9.52 14.82 2.34
C ALA A 198 8.42 15.00 1.29
N VAL A 199 7.70 13.92 0.97
CA VAL A 199 6.58 13.90 0.02
C VAL A 199 5.24 14.34 0.67
N SER A 200 5.16 14.38 2.00
CA SER A 200 3.91 14.56 2.76
C SER A 200 3.16 15.86 2.43
N LEU A 201 3.88 16.94 2.08
CA LEU A 201 3.27 18.22 1.74
C LEU A 201 2.55 18.17 0.39
N ALA A 202 3.20 17.63 -0.65
CA ALA A 202 2.58 17.41 -1.96
C ALA A 202 1.38 16.45 -1.86
N ALA A 203 1.55 15.37 -1.08
CA ALA A 203 0.49 14.39 -0.82
C ALA A 203 -0.77 15.03 -0.19
N LYS A 204 -0.61 15.94 0.79
CA LYS A 204 -1.72 16.69 1.41
C LYS A 204 -2.46 17.56 0.39
N PHE A 205 -1.74 18.27 -0.48
CA PHE A 205 -2.34 19.10 -1.53
C PHE A 205 -3.15 18.26 -2.55
N TRP A 206 -2.59 17.15 -3.04
CA TRP A 206 -3.30 16.28 -3.99
C TRP A 206 -4.55 15.62 -3.38
N CYS A 207 -4.48 15.19 -2.12
CA CYS A 207 -5.62 14.66 -1.38
C CYS A 207 -6.77 15.67 -1.25
N ALA A 208 -6.45 16.95 -0.98
CA ALA A 208 -7.43 18.02 -0.93
C ALA A 208 -8.01 18.32 -2.32
N ALA A 209 -7.16 18.46 -3.34
CA ALA A 209 -7.58 18.74 -4.72
C ALA A 209 -8.47 17.65 -5.34
N LYS A 210 -8.31 16.40 -4.91
CA LYS A 210 -9.15 15.26 -5.34
C LYS A 210 -10.44 15.07 -4.53
N ASN A 211 -10.66 15.80 -3.44
CA ASN A 211 -11.77 15.55 -2.49
C ASN A 211 -11.87 14.06 -2.12
N MET A 212 -10.81 13.47 -1.58
CA MET A 212 -10.71 12.02 -1.29
C MET A 212 -11.90 11.49 -0.47
N THR A 213 -12.93 10.97 -1.15
CA THR A 213 -14.13 10.36 -0.57
C THR A 213 -14.70 9.21 -1.44
N PRO A 214 -14.01 8.06 -1.57
CA PRO A 214 -14.61 6.86 -2.15
C PRO A 214 -15.90 6.50 -1.42
N ALA A 215 -17.02 6.45 -2.14
CA ALA A 215 -18.33 6.16 -1.57
C ALA A 215 -18.62 4.65 -1.47
N HIS A 216 -17.86 3.82 -2.18
CA HIS A 216 -18.06 2.39 -2.34
C HIS A 216 -16.73 1.63 -2.24
N TYR A 217 -16.79 0.38 -1.78
CA TYR A 217 -15.65 -0.53 -1.80
C TYR A 217 -15.26 -0.87 -3.25
N GLY A 218 -13.95 -0.90 -3.52
CA GLY A 218 -13.39 -1.11 -4.85
C GLY A 218 -11.91 -0.74 -4.92
N ARG A 219 -11.32 -0.77 -6.12
CA ARG A 219 -9.90 -0.47 -6.37
C ARG A 219 -9.51 0.92 -5.87
N GLU A 220 -10.40 1.91 -6.06
CA GLU A 220 -10.17 3.29 -5.63
C GLU A 220 -10.02 3.37 -4.11
N ALA A 221 -10.91 2.70 -3.36
CA ALA A 221 -10.86 2.65 -1.90
C ALA A 221 -9.59 1.96 -1.38
N ILE A 222 -9.10 0.91 -2.04
CA ILE A 222 -7.87 0.19 -1.68
C ILE A 222 -6.62 1.04 -1.98
N MET A 223 -6.57 1.70 -3.14
CA MET A 223 -5.48 2.63 -3.49
C MET A 223 -5.42 3.80 -2.50
N TRP A 224 -6.55 4.43 -2.18
CA TRP A 224 -6.59 5.48 -1.16
C TRP A 224 -6.28 4.98 0.26
N LEU A 225 -6.62 3.73 0.61
CA LEU A 225 -6.25 3.14 1.90
C LEU A 225 -4.72 3.01 2.00
N SER A 226 -4.05 2.60 0.92
CA SER A 226 -2.58 2.57 0.86
C SER A 226 -1.97 3.96 0.95
N VAL A 227 -2.47 4.95 0.18
CA VAL A 227 -2.01 6.36 0.30
C VAL A 227 -2.20 6.89 1.73
N ALA A 228 -3.35 6.63 2.37
CA ALA A 228 -3.63 7.06 3.74
C ALA A 228 -2.77 6.34 4.80
N TRP A 229 -2.37 5.09 4.56
CA TRP A 229 -1.41 4.37 5.40
C TRP A 229 0.01 4.92 5.23
N VAL A 230 0.50 5.02 3.99
CA VAL A 230 1.84 5.54 3.62
C VAL A 230 2.07 6.94 4.17
N PHE A 231 1.12 7.86 4.02
CA PHE A 231 1.25 9.25 4.50
C PHE A 231 0.68 9.49 5.91
N SER A 232 0.34 8.41 6.62
CA SER A 232 -0.04 8.44 8.04
C SER A 232 -1.27 9.28 8.39
N TRP A 233 -2.37 9.13 7.65
CA TRP A 233 -3.60 9.91 7.81
C TRP A 233 -4.70 9.15 8.57
N PRO A 234 -4.81 9.28 9.91
CA PRO A 234 -5.65 8.41 10.74
C PRO A 234 -7.15 8.50 10.39
N ASN A 235 -7.68 9.70 10.16
CA ASN A 235 -9.12 9.89 9.86
C ASN A 235 -9.50 9.30 8.49
N ALA A 236 -8.60 9.41 7.52
CA ALA A 236 -8.77 8.83 6.19
C ALA A 236 -8.69 7.30 6.24
N PHE A 237 -7.63 6.78 6.88
CA PHE A 237 -7.41 5.35 7.07
C PHE A 237 -8.59 4.70 7.79
N SER A 238 -9.03 5.24 8.93
CA SER A 238 -10.14 4.70 9.72
C SER A 238 -11.45 4.58 8.90
N ARG A 239 -11.79 5.61 8.12
CA ARG A 239 -12.97 5.61 7.26
C ARG A 239 -12.87 4.57 6.12
N LEU A 240 -11.69 4.42 5.52
CA LEU A 240 -11.45 3.46 4.43
C LEU A 240 -11.36 2.02 4.94
N ALA A 241 -10.76 1.81 6.12
CA ALA A 241 -10.76 0.55 6.85
C ALA A 241 -12.19 0.12 7.24
N THR A 242 -13.02 1.08 7.70
CA THR A 242 -14.46 0.85 7.96
C THR A 242 -15.17 0.38 6.69
N LEU A 243 -14.94 1.05 5.55
CA LEU A 243 -15.52 0.71 4.25
C LEU A 243 -15.12 -0.70 3.78
N VAL A 244 -13.84 -1.08 3.91
CA VAL A 244 -13.34 -2.44 3.59
C VAL A 244 -13.96 -3.50 4.53
N VAL A 245 -14.12 -3.22 5.82
CA VAL A 245 -14.71 -4.17 6.78
C VAL A 245 -16.24 -4.27 6.66
N GLN A 246 -16.93 -3.23 6.17
CA GLN A 246 -18.38 -3.24 5.98
C GLN A 246 -18.80 -3.78 4.61
N ASP A 247 -18.25 -3.23 3.52
CA ASP A 247 -18.66 -3.52 2.14
C ASP A 247 -17.72 -4.49 1.39
N GLY A 248 -16.55 -4.80 1.95
CA GLY A 248 -15.58 -5.70 1.33
C GLY A 248 -16.05 -7.14 1.18
N LEU A 249 -15.49 -7.79 0.16
CA LEU A 249 -15.55 -9.22 -0.10
C LEU A 249 -14.26 -9.88 0.44
N ALA A 250 -13.88 -11.08 0.01
CA ALA A 250 -12.66 -11.70 0.50
C ALA A 250 -11.38 -11.11 -0.11
N LEU A 251 -10.31 -11.13 0.67
CA LEU A 251 -8.95 -10.82 0.21
C LEU A 251 -8.51 -11.72 -0.95
N ALA A 252 -9.00 -12.96 -1.03
CA ALA A 252 -8.72 -13.88 -2.14
C ALA A 252 -9.40 -13.51 -3.47
N ASP A 253 -10.16 -12.41 -3.51
CA ASP A 253 -10.81 -11.82 -4.68
C ASP A 253 -10.16 -10.45 -5.07
N ILE A 254 -8.92 -10.20 -4.57
CA ILE A 254 -8.11 -9.00 -4.76
C ILE A 254 -6.68 -9.40 -5.20
N THR A 255 -6.16 -8.78 -6.27
CA THR A 255 -4.73 -8.80 -6.61
C THR A 255 -4.14 -7.44 -6.26
N THR A 256 -3.20 -7.33 -5.30
CA THR A 256 -2.64 -6.03 -4.89
C THR A 256 -1.56 -5.48 -5.82
N ASP A 257 -0.94 -6.34 -6.65
CA ASP A 257 0.32 -6.06 -7.34
C ASP A 257 1.36 -5.41 -6.38
N ASP A 258 2.12 -4.39 -6.80
CA ASP A 258 3.19 -3.74 -6.02
C ASP A 258 2.67 -2.73 -4.96
N LEU A 259 1.36 -2.65 -4.76
CA LEU A 259 0.76 -1.69 -3.81
C LEU A 259 1.07 -2.12 -2.36
N PRO A 260 1.74 -1.27 -1.54
CA PRO A 260 2.14 -1.62 -0.18
C PRO A 260 0.93 -1.59 0.76
N ILE A 261 0.15 -2.68 0.75
CA ILE A 261 -1.11 -2.77 1.49
C ILE A 261 -1.51 -4.19 1.94
N ALA A 262 -0.82 -5.25 1.47
CA ALA A 262 -1.21 -6.64 1.69
C ALA A 262 -1.49 -6.98 3.17
N THR A 263 -0.53 -6.75 4.08
CA THR A 263 -0.68 -7.01 5.53
C THR A 263 -1.79 -6.19 6.20
N ILE A 264 -2.10 -5.01 5.65
CA ILE A 264 -3.23 -4.20 6.12
C ILE A 264 -4.56 -4.86 5.72
N LEU A 265 -4.67 -5.32 4.46
CA LEU A 265 -5.84 -6.04 4.00
C LEU A 265 -6.01 -7.41 4.69
N GLU A 266 -4.93 -8.10 5.05
CA GLU A 266 -4.96 -9.34 5.86
C GLU A 266 -5.59 -9.09 7.23
N ASN A 267 -5.15 -8.04 7.93
CA ASN A 267 -5.70 -7.64 9.23
C ASN A 267 -7.16 -7.17 9.13
N LEU A 268 -7.52 -6.46 8.05
CA LEU A 268 -8.91 -6.05 7.79
C LEU A 268 -9.81 -7.24 7.41
N GLU A 269 -9.31 -8.22 6.66
CA GLU A 269 -10.02 -9.47 6.33
C GLU A 269 -10.29 -10.30 7.60
N ALA A 270 -9.33 -10.36 8.53
CA ALA A 270 -9.53 -10.99 9.83
C ALA A 270 -10.64 -10.29 10.64
N LYS A 271 -10.64 -8.95 10.68
CA LYS A 271 -11.70 -8.16 11.33
C LYS A 271 -13.06 -8.33 10.64
N ARG A 272 -13.10 -8.38 9.30
CA ARG A 272 -14.30 -8.60 8.50
C ARG A 272 -14.92 -9.97 8.81
N LYS A 273 -14.13 -11.05 8.72
CA LYS A 273 -14.54 -12.41 9.10
C LYS A 273 -15.07 -12.48 10.53
N SER A 274 -14.33 -11.94 11.50
CA SER A 274 -14.74 -11.91 12.91
C SER A 274 -16.10 -11.22 13.11
N SER A 275 -16.31 -10.08 12.44
CA SER A 275 -17.56 -9.30 12.52
C SER A 275 -18.74 -10.04 11.89
N ILE A 276 -18.53 -10.69 10.74
CA ILE A 276 -19.51 -11.54 10.04
C ILE A 276 -19.90 -12.74 10.90
N VAL A 277 -18.92 -13.48 11.44
CA VAL A 277 -19.18 -14.65 12.31
C VAL A 277 -19.94 -14.23 13.56
N ARG A 278 -19.57 -13.11 14.21
CA ARG A 278 -20.30 -12.59 15.38
C ARG A 278 -21.76 -12.22 15.05
N PHE A 279 -22.00 -11.63 13.88
CA PHE A 279 -23.34 -11.28 13.41
C PHE A 279 -24.22 -12.53 13.17
N ILE A 280 -23.67 -13.54 12.51
CA ILE A 280 -24.38 -14.79 12.20
C ILE A 280 -24.62 -15.63 13.47
N ASN A 281 -23.65 -15.68 14.38
CA ASN A 281 -23.83 -16.33 15.68
C ASN A 281 -24.95 -15.67 16.50
N ALA A 282 -25.06 -14.33 16.49
CA ALA A 282 -26.17 -13.64 17.15
C ALA A 282 -27.55 -13.98 16.54
N LEU A 283 -27.63 -14.19 15.21
CA LEU A 283 -28.85 -14.63 14.54
C LEU A 283 -29.22 -16.10 14.85
N ALA A 284 -28.23 -16.95 15.15
CA ALA A 284 -28.45 -18.31 15.65
C ALA A 284 -28.83 -18.32 17.15
N GLU A 285 -28.20 -17.48 17.95
CA GLU A 285 -28.55 -17.27 19.37
C GLU A 285 -29.98 -16.73 19.53
N LEU A 286 -30.44 -15.83 18.66
CA LEU A 286 -31.81 -15.31 18.67
C LEU A 286 -32.83 -16.45 18.49
N GLU A 287 -32.59 -17.34 17.51
CA GLU A 287 -33.41 -18.52 17.27
C GLU A 287 -33.42 -19.46 18.49
N GLN A 288 -32.24 -19.79 19.05
CA GLN A 288 -32.17 -20.60 20.26
C GLN A 288 -32.89 -19.94 21.46
N LYS A 289 -32.75 -18.64 21.66
CA LYS A 289 -33.38 -17.92 22.79
C LYS A 289 -34.91 -17.88 22.65
N LEU A 290 -35.44 -17.78 21.42
CA LEU A 290 -36.87 -17.91 21.17
C LEU A 290 -37.36 -19.35 21.45
N THR A 291 -36.69 -20.36 20.91
CA THR A 291 -37.06 -21.78 21.10
C THR A 291 -37.07 -22.17 22.58
N HIS A 292 -36.05 -21.79 23.35
CA HIS A 292 -35.96 -22.07 24.78
C HIS A 292 -36.80 -21.13 25.68
N GLY A 293 -37.60 -20.23 25.12
CA GLY A 293 -38.45 -19.31 25.91
C GLY A 293 -37.69 -18.22 26.68
N LYS A 294 -36.42 -17.96 26.35
CA LYS A 294 -35.60 -16.88 26.91
C LYS A 294 -35.87 -15.51 26.26
N LEU A 295 -36.56 -15.49 25.10
CA LEU A 295 -37.06 -14.30 24.42
C LEU A 295 -38.49 -14.53 23.89
N GLY A 296 -39.21 -13.44 23.66
CA GLY A 296 -40.62 -13.43 23.24
C GLY A 296 -41.61 -13.39 24.41
N CYS A 297 -42.77 -12.77 24.21
CA CYS A 297 -43.71 -12.46 25.30
C CYS A 297 -44.54 -13.67 25.78
N ASN A 298 -44.83 -14.62 24.90
CA ASN A 298 -45.61 -15.82 25.18
C ASN A 298 -45.31 -16.90 24.10
N GLU A 299 -45.96 -18.06 24.17
CA GLU A 299 -45.76 -19.15 23.21
C GLU A 299 -46.15 -18.79 21.77
N LYS A 300 -47.35 -18.19 21.55
CA LYS A 300 -47.79 -17.74 20.22
C LYS A 300 -46.77 -16.81 19.56
N CYS A 301 -46.29 -15.82 20.32
CA CYS A 301 -45.24 -14.90 19.90
C CYS A 301 -43.98 -15.64 19.46
N ARG A 302 -43.52 -16.62 20.23
CA ARG A 302 -42.29 -17.38 19.93
C ARG A 302 -42.46 -18.20 18.64
N SER A 303 -43.57 -18.91 18.49
CA SER A 303 -43.87 -19.69 17.29
C SER A 303 -43.95 -18.81 16.03
N MET A 304 -44.57 -17.64 16.10
CA MET A 304 -44.65 -16.70 14.96
C MET A 304 -43.27 -16.09 14.63
N MET A 305 -42.48 -15.73 15.64
CA MET A 305 -41.11 -15.21 15.46
C MET A 305 -40.17 -16.26 14.84
N ILE A 306 -40.26 -17.51 15.29
CA ILE A 306 -39.46 -18.63 14.74
C ILE A 306 -39.88 -18.92 13.30
N GLY A 307 -41.19 -19.00 13.00
CA GLY A 307 -41.69 -19.20 11.64
C GLY A 307 -41.23 -18.09 10.68
N SER A 308 -41.30 -16.83 11.10
CA SER A 308 -40.78 -15.69 10.34
C SER A 308 -39.27 -15.79 10.10
N LEU A 309 -38.48 -16.10 11.12
CA LEU A 309 -37.03 -16.30 10.98
C LEU A 309 -36.67 -17.41 10.00
N ILE A 310 -37.41 -18.52 10.00
CA ILE A 310 -37.20 -19.64 9.05
C ILE A 310 -37.50 -19.17 7.62
N LEU A 311 -38.61 -18.49 7.38
CA LEU A 311 -39.00 -17.99 6.05
C LEU A 311 -38.01 -16.93 5.52
N GLU A 312 -37.58 -15.99 6.36
CA GLU A 312 -36.58 -14.98 5.98
C GLU A 312 -35.19 -15.59 5.73
N LYS A 313 -34.78 -16.62 6.50
CA LYS A 313 -33.55 -17.40 6.22
C LYS A 313 -33.64 -18.22 4.93
N GLN A 314 -34.83 -18.64 4.48
CA GLN A 314 -35.03 -19.26 3.16
C GLN A 314 -34.93 -18.24 2.01
N LYS A 315 -35.40 -17.02 2.23
CA LYS A 315 -35.30 -15.87 1.31
C LYS A 315 -33.87 -15.32 1.21
N TYR A 316 -33.07 -15.44 2.28
CA TYR A 316 -31.68 -15.03 2.36
C TYR A 316 -30.74 -16.18 2.79
N PRO A 317 -30.48 -17.18 1.93
CA PRO A 317 -29.62 -18.33 2.25
C PRO A 317 -28.19 -17.94 2.68
N ASP A 318 -27.68 -16.79 2.22
CA ASP A 318 -26.42 -16.18 2.66
C ASP A 318 -26.36 -15.91 4.20
N LEU A 319 -27.50 -15.87 4.90
CA LEU A 319 -27.58 -15.76 6.37
C LEU A 319 -27.36 -17.11 7.10
N ILE A 320 -27.15 -18.20 6.38
CA ILE A 320 -26.86 -19.54 6.93
C ILE A 320 -25.44 -19.95 6.52
N LEU A 321 -24.43 -19.38 7.18
CA LEU A 321 -23.05 -19.85 7.03
C LEU A 321 -22.92 -21.26 7.65
N LYS A 322 -22.47 -22.22 6.86
CA LYS A 322 -22.25 -23.62 7.25
C LYS A 322 -20.74 -23.93 7.36
N LYS A 323 -19.89 -23.13 6.71
CA LYS A 323 -18.43 -23.23 6.67
C LYS A 323 -17.81 -21.84 6.59
N GLU A 324 -16.54 -21.70 6.99
CA GLU A 324 -15.82 -20.41 6.89
C GLU A 324 -15.74 -19.86 5.45
N ILE A 325 -15.70 -20.75 4.44
CA ILE A 325 -15.66 -20.37 3.03
C ILE A 325 -16.90 -19.57 2.59
N ASP A 326 -18.01 -19.68 3.31
CA ASP A 326 -19.25 -18.95 3.01
C ASP A 326 -19.08 -17.44 3.29
N CYS A 327 -18.13 -17.06 4.17
CA CYS A 327 -17.72 -15.65 4.38
C CYS A 327 -17.06 -15.00 3.14
N ARG A 328 -16.75 -15.77 2.09
CA ARG A 328 -16.11 -15.24 0.87
C ARG A 328 -17.04 -14.35 0.04
N ARG A 329 -18.33 -14.68 -0.01
CA ARG A 329 -19.31 -14.08 -0.97
C ARG A 329 -20.21 -12.99 -0.38
N VAL A 330 -20.05 -12.67 0.90
CA VAL A 330 -20.93 -11.78 1.67
C VAL A 330 -20.14 -10.60 2.27
N SER A 331 -20.68 -9.40 2.14
CA SER A 331 -20.24 -8.23 2.91
C SER A 331 -21.04 -8.10 4.20
N LEU A 332 -20.46 -7.50 5.24
CA LEU A 332 -21.16 -7.26 6.50
C LEU A 332 -22.38 -6.33 6.31
N SER A 333 -22.25 -5.33 5.43
CA SER A 333 -23.35 -4.44 5.02
C SER A 333 -24.50 -5.19 4.36
N GLY A 334 -24.21 -6.20 3.53
CA GLY A 334 -25.21 -7.05 2.88
C GLY A 334 -26.01 -7.90 3.88
N LEU A 335 -25.32 -8.47 4.88
CA LEU A 335 -25.96 -9.24 5.96
C LEU A 335 -26.86 -8.35 6.84
N ILE A 336 -26.40 -7.16 7.21
CA ILE A 336 -27.19 -6.15 7.94
C ILE A 336 -28.40 -5.71 7.11
N THR A 337 -28.20 -5.45 5.82
CA THR A 337 -29.29 -5.03 4.90
C THR A 337 -30.35 -6.13 4.75
N ALA A 338 -29.95 -7.40 4.71
CA ALA A 338 -30.89 -8.53 4.65
C ALA A 338 -31.74 -8.63 5.93
N VAL A 339 -31.14 -8.52 7.12
CA VAL A 339 -31.86 -8.56 8.40
C VAL A 339 -32.75 -7.33 8.61
N ASN A 340 -32.35 -6.17 8.09
CA ASN A 340 -33.19 -4.96 8.06
C ASN A 340 -34.32 -5.02 7.00
N ALA A 341 -34.25 -5.96 6.05
CA ALA A 341 -35.26 -6.23 5.03
C ALA A 341 -36.16 -7.44 5.36
N PHE A 342 -36.13 -7.90 6.62
CA PHE A 342 -37.09 -8.88 7.13
C PHE A 342 -38.49 -8.27 7.25
N SER A 343 -39.50 -9.07 6.92
CA SER A 343 -40.91 -8.68 6.95
C SER A 343 -41.38 -8.43 8.39
N SER A 344 -42.06 -7.31 8.64
CA SER A 344 -42.62 -7.02 9.97
C SER A 344 -43.78 -7.97 10.29
N ILE A 345 -43.75 -8.62 11.45
CA ILE A 345 -44.79 -9.55 11.89
C ILE A 345 -45.91 -8.77 12.59
N GLU A 346 -46.81 -8.17 11.82
CA GLU A 346 -47.98 -7.48 12.37
C GLU A 346 -49.08 -8.48 12.71
N TRP A 347 -49.31 -8.68 14.01
CA TRP A 347 -50.40 -9.51 14.53
C TRP A 347 -50.93 -8.98 15.87
N ILE A 348 -52.15 -9.38 16.22
CA ILE A 348 -52.84 -9.01 17.46
C ILE A 348 -53.24 -10.32 18.14
N ASP A 349 -52.94 -10.48 19.43
CA ASP A 349 -53.54 -11.58 20.21
C ASP A 349 -55.00 -11.18 20.54
N PRO A 350 -56.02 -12.01 20.21
CA PRO A 350 -57.40 -11.73 20.59
C PRO A 350 -57.60 -11.48 22.10
N ALA A 351 -56.70 -11.97 22.95
CA ALA A 351 -56.71 -11.70 24.39
C ALA A 351 -56.18 -10.30 24.78
N SER A 352 -55.43 -9.59 23.93
CA SER A 352 -54.63 -8.41 24.31
C SER A 352 -55.14 -7.07 23.78
N ARG A 353 -56.41 -6.74 24.06
CA ARG A 353 -57.02 -5.39 23.89
C ARG A 353 -56.64 -4.65 22.59
N SER A 354 -56.71 -5.35 21.46
CA SER A 354 -56.59 -4.79 20.10
C SER A 354 -55.29 -4.02 19.76
N ARG A 355 -54.17 -4.26 20.46
CA ARG A 355 -52.87 -3.65 20.12
C ARG A 355 -51.97 -4.60 19.30
N PRO A 356 -51.34 -4.14 18.21
CA PRO A 356 -50.33 -4.92 17.48
C PRO A 356 -49.14 -5.29 18.36
N HIS A 357 -48.72 -6.56 18.27
CA HIS A 357 -47.61 -7.11 19.01
C HIS A 357 -46.27 -6.48 18.59
N GLN A 358 -45.36 -6.24 19.55
CA GLN A 358 -44.18 -5.38 19.31
C GLN A 358 -42.85 -6.11 19.08
N CYS A 359 -42.75 -7.41 19.40
CA CYS A 359 -41.57 -8.20 19.06
C CYS A 359 -41.47 -8.42 17.56
N ASN A 360 -40.28 -8.19 17.03
CA ASN A 360 -39.88 -8.36 15.63
C ASN A 360 -38.41 -8.84 15.64
N PRO A 361 -37.98 -9.77 14.77
CA PRO A 361 -36.62 -10.32 14.83
C PRO A 361 -35.52 -9.26 14.60
N THR A 362 -35.76 -8.30 13.71
CA THR A 362 -34.84 -7.19 13.42
C THR A 362 -34.59 -6.33 14.66
N LYS A 363 -35.64 -6.03 15.46
CA LYS A 363 -35.50 -5.29 16.73
C LYS A 363 -34.58 -5.98 17.73
N PHE A 364 -34.58 -7.32 17.77
CA PHE A 364 -33.64 -8.06 18.63
C PHE A 364 -32.21 -8.13 18.05
N MET A 365 -32.03 -7.84 16.75
CA MET A 365 -30.72 -7.73 16.10
C MET A 365 -30.13 -6.32 16.12
N GLU A 366 -30.93 -5.27 16.38
CA GLU A 366 -30.45 -3.87 16.49
C GLU A 366 -29.19 -3.69 17.38
N PRO A 367 -29.08 -4.32 18.57
CA PRO A 367 -27.89 -4.17 19.42
C PRO A 367 -26.62 -4.75 18.80
N ILE A 368 -26.72 -5.90 18.11
CA ILE A 368 -25.56 -6.51 17.44
C ILE A 368 -25.23 -5.79 16.14
N ILE A 369 -26.23 -5.34 15.36
CA ILE A 369 -26.05 -4.47 14.17
C ILE A 369 -25.22 -3.25 14.56
N LYS A 370 -25.65 -2.52 15.60
CA LYS A 370 -24.91 -1.35 16.09
C LYS A 370 -23.50 -1.71 16.55
N SER A 371 -23.35 -2.79 17.32
CA SER A 371 -22.03 -3.24 17.81
C SER A 371 -21.05 -3.59 16.69
N VAL A 372 -21.45 -4.30 15.63
CA VAL A 372 -20.55 -4.60 14.49
C VAL A 372 -20.25 -3.36 13.64
N GLN A 373 -21.19 -2.41 13.54
CA GLN A 373 -20.97 -1.16 12.83
C GLN A 373 -20.03 -0.21 13.59
N ASP A 374 -20.16 -0.09 14.91
CA ASP A 374 -19.33 0.77 15.75
C ASP A 374 -17.91 0.18 15.90
N ASP A 375 -17.78 -1.15 16.05
CA ASP A 375 -16.47 -1.84 16.10
C ASP A 375 -15.63 -1.73 14.82
N ALA A 376 -16.25 -1.40 13.68
CA ALA A 376 -15.55 -1.10 12.43
C ALA A 376 -15.03 0.35 12.41
N LYS A 377 -15.77 1.30 12.96
CA LYS A 377 -15.38 2.73 13.10
C LYS A 377 -14.23 2.93 14.09
N LEU A 378 -14.06 2.00 15.03
CA LEU A 378 -13.00 2.06 16.04
C LEU A 378 -11.61 1.66 15.51
N LEU A 379 -11.49 1.21 14.25
CA LEU A 379 -10.22 0.88 13.62
C LEU A 379 -9.36 2.14 13.42
N LYS A 380 -8.17 2.15 14.00
CA LYS A 380 -7.21 3.26 13.90
C LYS A 380 -5.96 2.83 13.16
N LEU A 381 -5.28 3.79 12.54
CA LEU A 381 -3.97 3.59 11.90
C LEU A 381 -2.90 3.05 12.88
N SER A 382 -3.00 3.36 14.17
CA SER A 382 -2.13 2.83 15.23
C SER A 382 -2.13 1.30 15.30
N ASP A 383 -3.26 0.68 14.97
CA ASP A 383 -3.50 -0.74 15.20
C ASP A 383 -2.87 -1.60 14.07
N PHE A 384 -2.23 -0.93 13.09
CA PHE A 384 -1.61 -1.49 11.90
C PHE A 384 -0.22 -0.88 11.63
N LYS A 385 0.43 -0.38 12.69
CA LYS A 385 1.83 0.07 12.66
C LYS A 385 2.62 -0.68 13.74
N ASN A 386 3.70 -1.33 13.31
CA ASN A 386 4.73 -1.90 14.18
C ASN A 386 5.77 -0.82 14.52
#